data_AF-A0A380TDZ9-F1
#
_entry.id   AF-A0A380TDZ9-F1
#
_cell.length_a   1.000
_cell.length_b   1.000
_cell.length_c   1.000
_cell.angle_alpha   90.00
_cell.angle_beta   90.00
_cell.angle_gamma   90.00
#
_symmetry.space_group_name_H-M   'P 1'
#
loop_
_entity.id
_entity.type
_entity.pdbx_description
1 polymer ?
#
loop_
_entity_poly.entity_id
_entity_poly.type
_entity_poly.pdbx_seq_one_letter_code
_entity_poly.pdbx_strand_id
1 'polypeptide(L)'
;MRVDFGLFEGDTLLERGAFRVSHEAQCTHFKSFHAVHWLCEDSAKIVLSSFPSNVSLTKVDLDMPIQQSEDWESIELQGYTLAFRCSLDA
;
A
#
# COMPACT_ATOMS: atom_id res chain seq x y z
N MET A 1 5.98 10.86 -3.74
CA MET A 1 5.76 9.63 -4.54
C MET A 1 4.28 9.26 -4.46
N ARG A 2 3.65 8.84 -5.55
CA ARG A 2 2.27 8.34 -5.55
C ARG A 2 2.28 6.81 -5.66
N VAL A 3 1.46 6.16 -4.84
CA VAL A 3 1.24 4.70 -4.89
C VAL A 3 -0.21 4.48 -5.31
N ASP A 4 -0.42 3.85 -6.46
CA ASP A 4 -1.69 3.23 -6.81
C ASP A 4 -1.65 1.77 -6.35
N PHE A 5 -2.74 1.23 -5.79
CA PHE A 5 -2.76 -0.16 -5.29
C PHE A 5 -4.10 -0.86 -5.53
N GLY A 6 -4.06 -2.20 -5.48
CA GLY A 6 -5.21 -3.09 -5.36
C GLY A 6 -4.91 -4.23 -4.39
N LEU A 7 -5.81 -4.47 -3.44
CA LEU A 7 -5.75 -5.58 -2.48
C LEU A 7 -6.69 -6.70 -2.95
N PHE A 8 -6.17 -7.92 -3.06
CA PHE A 8 -6.88 -9.08 -3.56
C PHE A 8 -6.88 -10.23 -2.55
N GLU A 9 -7.93 -11.06 -2.59
CA GLU A 9 -8.01 -12.38 -1.96
C GLU A 9 -8.24 -13.41 -3.06
N GLY A 10 -7.19 -14.13 -3.44
CA GLY A 10 -7.18 -14.88 -4.71
C GLY A 10 -7.45 -13.95 -5.90
N ASP A 11 -8.48 -14.26 -6.70
CA ASP A 11 -8.88 -13.44 -7.85
C ASP A 11 -9.89 -12.32 -7.49
N THR A 12 -10.26 -12.18 -6.22
CA THR A 12 -11.27 -11.21 -5.79
C THR A 12 -10.61 -9.90 -5.37
N LEU A 13 -10.91 -8.81 -6.09
CA LEU A 13 -10.51 -7.47 -5.68
C LEU A 13 -11.34 -7.01 -4.47
N LEU A 14 -10.68 -6.85 -3.32
CA LEU A 14 -11.29 -6.36 -2.10
C LEU A 14 -11.34 -4.84 -2.06
N GLU A 15 -10.24 -4.20 -2.44
CA GLU A 15 -10.12 -2.75 -2.44
C GLU A 15 -9.10 -2.25 -3.46
N ARG A 16 -9.36 -1.06 -4.02
CA ARG A 16 -8.44 -0.34 -4.89
C ARG A 16 -8.40 1.11 -4.45
N GLY A 17 -7.21 1.70 -4.48
CA GLY A 17 -7.03 3.09 -4.12
C GLY A 17 -5.71 3.66 -4.61
N ALA A 18 -5.47 4.89 -4.19
CA ALA A 18 -4.20 5.56 -4.38
C ALA A 18 -3.96 6.55 -3.25
N PHE A 19 -2.69 6.80 -2.92
CA PHE A 19 -2.29 7.83 -1.98
C PHE A 19 -0.92 8.40 -2.35
N ARG A 20 -0.65 9.61 -1.86
CA ARG A 20 0.64 10.28 -2.02
C ARG A 20 1.43 10.16 -0.75
N VAL A 21 2.64 9.66 -0.85
CA VAL A 21 3.63 9.60 0.23
C VAL A 21 4.49 10.86 0.17
N SER A 22 4.49 11.63 1.25
CA SER A 22 5.35 12.80 1.50
C SER A 22 6.30 12.54 2.68
N HIS A 23 7.17 13.50 3.00
CA HIS A 23 8.08 13.37 4.15
C HIS A 23 7.36 13.45 5.50
N GLU A 24 6.22 14.15 5.59
CA GLU A 24 5.40 14.11 6.79
C GLU A 24 4.60 12.80 6.86
N ALA A 25 4.50 12.21 8.05
CA ALA A 25 3.63 11.07 8.28
C ALA A 25 2.16 11.44 8.05
N GLN A 26 1.51 10.70 7.18
CA GLN A 26 0.10 10.86 6.86
C GLN A 26 -0.67 9.55 7.06
N CYS A 27 -1.96 9.66 7.34
CA CYS A 27 -2.87 8.52 7.44
C CYS A 27 -3.95 8.66 6.37
N THR A 28 -4.05 7.69 5.47
CA THR A 28 -5.11 7.59 4.47
C THR A 28 -6.06 6.47 4.87
N HIS A 29 -7.34 6.81 4.97
CA HIS A 29 -8.38 5.88 5.38
C HIS A 29 -9.05 5.29 4.14
N PHE A 30 -9.05 3.96 4.06
CA PHE A 30 -9.74 3.17 3.05
C PHE A 30 -10.86 2.37 3.71
N LYS A 31 -11.70 1.71 2.90
CA LYS A 31 -12.84 0.93 3.40
C LYS A 31 -12.39 -0.30 4.19
N SER A 32 -11.28 -0.91 3.77
CA SER A 32 -10.80 -2.20 4.29
C SER A 32 -9.54 -2.06 5.13
N PHE A 33 -8.91 -0.88 5.21
CA PHE A 33 -7.77 -0.64 6.08
C PHE A 33 -7.43 0.85 6.17
N HIS A 34 -6.52 1.20 7.07
CA HIS A 34 -5.84 2.48 7.11
C HIS A 34 -4.38 2.31 6.67
N ALA A 35 -3.90 3.22 5.83
CA ALA A 35 -2.50 3.29 5.43
C ALA A 35 -1.83 4.48 6.11
N VAL A 36 -0.90 4.23 7.02
CA VAL A 36 0.02 5.25 7.53
C VAL A 36 1.27 5.22 6.68
N HIS A 37 1.70 6.36 6.13
CA HIS A 37 2.80 6.40 5.18
C HIS A 37 3.66 7.66 5.31
N TRP A 38 4.95 7.52 4.99
CA TRP A 38 5.93 8.61 4.96
C TRP A 38 7.16 8.23 4.13
N LEU A 39 7.87 9.24 3.62
CA LEU A 39 9.15 9.09 2.94
C LEU A 39 10.30 9.17 3.96
N CYS A 40 11.19 8.17 3.92
CA CYS A 40 12.53 8.20 4.48
C CYS A 40 13.56 8.61 3.41
N GLU A 41 14.86 8.62 3.74
CA GLU A 41 15.93 9.00 2.81
C GLU A 41 15.92 8.12 1.54
N ASP A 42 15.81 6.80 1.71
CA ASP A 42 15.97 5.85 0.60
C ASP A 42 14.68 5.06 0.25
N SER A 43 13.64 5.17 1.08
CA SER A 43 12.44 4.37 0.92
C SER A 43 11.16 5.06 1.41
N ALA A 44 10.03 4.63 0.89
CA ALA A 44 8.72 4.94 1.42
C ALA A 44 8.29 3.87 2.41
N LYS A 45 8.02 4.28 3.64
CA LYS A 45 7.44 3.41 4.67
C LYS A 45 5.92 3.49 4.58
N ILE A 46 5.27 2.33 4.52
CA ILE A 46 3.82 2.23 4.47
C ILE A 46 3.38 1.15 5.45
N VAL A 47 2.46 1.49 6.34
CA VAL A 47 1.90 0.59 7.34
C VAL A 47 0.41 0.45 7.09
N LEU A 48 -0.02 -0.74 6.70
CA LEU A 48 -1.43 -1.08 6.54
C LEU A 48 -1.94 -1.69 7.84
N SER A 49 -3.06 -1.19 8.35
CA SER A 49 -3.62 -1.63 9.63
C SER A 49 -5.13 -1.40 9.69
N SER A 50 -5.76 -1.74 10.82
CA SER A 50 -7.21 -1.56 11.01
C SER A 50 -8.06 -2.30 9.97
N PHE A 51 -7.62 -3.50 9.57
CA PHE A 51 -8.40 -4.37 8.69
C PHE A 51 -9.71 -4.81 9.36
N PRO A 52 -10.80 -5.02 8.59
CA PRO A 52 -12.06 -5.53 9.13
C PRO A 52 -11.90 -6.98 9.59
N SER A 53 -12.81 -7.44 10.46
CA SER A 53 -12.72 -8.77 11.10
C SER A 53 -12.81 -9.96 10.13
N ASN A 54 -13.28 -9.75 8.90
CA ASN A 54 -13.33 -10.76 7.86
C ASN A 54 -12.04 -10.87 7.03
N VAL A 55 -11.04 -10.02 7.29
CA VAL A 55 -9.70 -10.08 6.70
C VAL A 55 -8.73 -10.56 7.78
N SER A 56 -7.93 -11.60 7.50
CA SER A 56 -7.04 -12.18 8.51
C SER A 56 -5.75 -11.38 8.73
N LEU A 57 -5.52 -10.30 7.99
CA LEU A 57 -4.40 -9.40 8.17
C LEU A 57 -4.63 -8.50 9.39
N THR A 58 -3.63 -8.36 10.26
CA THR A 58 -3.70 -7.47 11.42
C THR A 58 -2.94 -6.17 11.20
N LYS A 59 -1.70 -6.30 10.71
CA LYS A 59 -0.81 -5.20 10.36
C LYS A 59 0.17 -5.68 9.29
N VAL A 60 0.43 -4.84 8.29
CA VAL A 60 1.41 -5.10 7.24
C VAL A 60 2.34 -3.90 7.15
N ASP A 61 3.64 -4.14 7.35
CA ASP A 61 4.68 -3.14 7.20
C ASP A 61 5.35 -3.33 5.84
N LEU A 62 5.32 -2.29 5.00
CA LEU A 62 5.90 -2.27 3.66
C LEU A 62 7.03 -1.25 3.61
N ASP A 63 8.12 -1.66 2.98
CA ASP A 63 9.29 -0.85 2.72
C ASP A 63 9.50 -0.77 1.21
N MET A 64 9.01 0.30 0.59
CA MET A 64 8.98 0.42 -0.86
C MET A 64 10.09 1.36 -1.33
N PRO A 65 10.90 0.96 -2.33
CA PRO A 65 11.90 1.88 -2.89
C PRO A 65 11.23 3.11 -3.50
N ILE A 66 11.88 4.27 -3.38
CA ILE A 66 11.42 5.50 -4.03
C ILE A 66 11.78 5.42 -5.51
N GLN A 67 10.88 4.85 -6.31
CA GLN A 67 11.11 4.61 -7.73
C GLN A 67 9.87 4.88 -8.58
N GLN A 68 10.09 5.05 -9.87
CA GLN A 68 9.05 4.98 -10.88
C GLN A 68 8.92 3.51 -11.30
N SER A 69 7.79 2.87 -10.99
CA SER A 69 7.53 1.51 -11.48
C SER A 69 7.25 1.54 -12.99
N GLU A 70 7.82 0.59 -13.72
CA GLU A 70 7.54 0.40 -15.16
C GLU A 70 6.18 -0.26 -15.39
N ASP A 71 5.78 -1.17 -14.49
CA ASP A 71 4.49 -1.87 -14.49
C ASP A 71 3.97 -2.06 -13.06
N TRP A 72 2.84 -2.74 -12.89
CA TRP A 72 2.34 -3.19 -11.60
C TRP A 72 3.24 -4.27 -11.00
N GLU A 73 3.55 -4.12 -9.73
CA GLU A 73 4.30 -5.06 -8.89
C GLU A 73 3.33 -5.69 -7.87
N SER A 74 3.71 -6.79 -7.23
CA SER A 74 2.86 -7.44 -6.21
C SER A 74 3.64 -7.97 -5.01
N ILE A 75 2.97 -7.97 -3.86
CA ILE A 75 3.45 -8.54 -2.59
C ILE A 75 2.40 -9.51 -2.06
N GLU A 76 2.84 -10.72 -1.73
CA GLU A 76 2.02 -11.76 -1.11
C GLU A 76 1.92 -11.55 0.41
N LEU A 77 0.70 -11.55 0.93
CA LEU A 77 0.32 -11.21 2.30
C LEU A 77 -0.61 -12.29 2.87
N GLN A 78 -0.05 -13.41 3.32
CA GLN A 78 -0.78 -14.49 4.04
C GLN A 78 -2.21 -14.76 3.54
N GLY A 79 -2.35 -15.09 2.25
CA GLY A 79 -3.64 -15.38 1.59
C GLY A 79 -4.22 -14.21 0.78
N TYR A 80 -3.60 -13.04 0.86
CA TYR A 80 -3.94 -11.85 0.09
C TYR A 80 -2.77 -11.44 -0.82
N THR A 81 -3.07 -10.70 -1.87
CA THR A 81 -2.06 -10.09 -2.75
C THR A 81 -2.28 -8.58 -2.78
N LEU A 82 -1.23 -7.81 -2.47
CA LEU A 82 -1.22 -6.38 -2.69
C LEU A 82 -0.49 -6.10 -4.00
N ALA A 83 -1.25 -5.79 -5.05
CA ALA A 83 -0.70 -5.24 -6.29
C ALA A 83 -0.54 -3.73 -6.14
N PHE A 84 0.57 -3.18 -6.61
CA PHE A 84 0.85 -1.75 -6.51
C PHE A 84 1.64 -1.23 -7.70
N ARG A 85 1.64 0.08 -7.88
CA ARG A 85 2.50 0.78 -8.83
C ARG A 85 2.91 2.13 -8.27
N CYS A 86 4.20 2.40 -8.28
CA CYS A 86 4.76 3.67 -7.82
C CYS A 86 4.95 4.63 -8.99
N SER A 87 4.64 5.91 -8.76
CA SER A 87 4.95 7.00 -9.68
C SER A 87 5.61 8.16 -8.94
N LEU A 88 6.64 8.73 -9.56
CA LEU A 88 7.26 9.96 -9.10
C LEU A 88 6.56 11.10 -9.84
N ASP A 89 5.72 11.86 -9.13
CA ASP A 89 5.14 13.08 -9.69
C ASP A 89 6.31 13.98 -10.16
N ALA A 90 6.34 14.32 -11.44
CA ALA A 90 7.35 15.16 -12.08
C ALA A 90 7.20 16.65 -11.72
#